data_AF-A0AAJ8AYC3-F1
#
_entry.id   AF-A0AAJ8AYC3-F1
#
_cell.length_a   1.000
_cell.length_b   1.000
_cell.length_c   1.000
_cell.angle_alpha   90.00
_cell.angle_beta   90.00
_cell.angle_gamma   90.00
#
_symmetry.space_group_name_H-M   'P 1'
#
loop_
_entity.id
_entity.type
_entity.pdbx_description
1 polymer ?
#
loop_
_entity_poly.entity_id
_entity_poly.type
_entity_poly.pdbx_seq_one_letter_code
_entity_poly.pdbx_strand_id
1 'polypeptide(L)'
;MVGGRRVAGDSQPCIFYSSYTDNNFHRISWIGLTDRETKGEWKWVDGTPLTKSYWGSGEPNDYEGKTEDCVEIKFHDEENSWNDIPCGDQNFWICEKTVAL
;
A
#
# COMPACT_ATOMS: atom_id res chain seq x y z
N MET A 1 -5.99 -6.59 -8.56
CA MET A 1 -5.28 -5.97 -7.43
C MET A 1 -5.45 -4.48 -7.62
N VAL A 2 -6.29 -3.84 -6.81
CA VAL A 2 -6.58 -2.41 -6.94
C VAL A 2 -5.40 -1.68 -6.30
N GLY A 3 -4.67 -0.94 -7.12
CA GLY A 3 -3.49 -0.18 -6.70
C GLY A 3 -3.91 1.21 -6.27
N GLY A 4 -3.12 1.84 -5.42
CA GLY A 4 -3.46 3.16 -4.89
C GLY A 4 -3.56 4.23 -5.97
N ARG A 5 -4.72 4.86 -6.09
CA ARG A 5 -4.88 6.21 -6.64
C ARG A 5 -4.09 7.20 -5.76
N ARG A 6 -3.19 7.98 -6.38
CA ARG A 6 -2.37 8.99 -5.68
C ARG A 6 -3.23 9.98 -4.90
N VAL A 7 -2.75 10.38 -3.72
CA VAL A 7 -3.05 11.71 -3.17
C VAL A 7 -2.18 12.72 -3.91
N ALA A 8 -2.80 13.71 -4.57
CA ALA A 8 -2.08 14.76 -5.29
C ALA A 8 -1.25 15.60 -4.30
N GLY A 9 0.08 15.58 -4.40
CA GLY A 9 0.94 16.45 -3.59
C GLY A 9 2.41 16.03 -3.45
N ASP A 10 2.76 14.78 -3.71
CA ASP A 10 4.12 14.30 -3.42
C ASP A 10 5.02 14.24 -4.67
N SER A 11 6.25 14.72 -4.51
CA SER A 11 7.25 14.92 -5.58
C SER A 11 7.91 13.62 -6.07
N GLN A 12 7.51 12.47 -5.52
CA GLN A 12 8.07 11.18 -5.89
C GLN A 12 7.44 10.58 -7.16
N PRO A 13 8.26 9.99 -8.05
CA PRO A 13 7.75 9.26 -9.22
C PRO A 13 7.00 8.01 -8.76
N CYS A 14 5.81 7.77 -9.32
CA CYS A 14 5.14 6.49 -9.16
C CYS A 14 5.82 5.41 -9.97
N ILE A 15 5.70 4.19 -9.45
CA ILE A 15 6.16 2.96 -10.04
C ILE A 15 4.92 2.19 -10.47
N PHE A 16 4.87 1.78 -11.73
CA PHE A 16 3.75 0.97 -12.20
C PHE A 16 3.94 -0.47 -11.76
N TYR A 17 2.84 -1.18 -11.52
CA TYR A 17 2.88 -2.57 -11.07
C TYR A 17 3.70 -3.49 -12.00
N SER A 18 3.70 -3.23 -13.31
CA SER A 18 4.54 -3.98 -14.27
C SER A 18 6.03 -3.81 -14.04
N SER A 19 6.46 -2.66 -13.52
CA SER A 19 7.85 -2.41 -13.12
C SER A 19 8.16 -2.96 -11.74
N TYR A 20 7.14 -3.06 -10.88
CA TYR A 20 7.27 -3.67 -9.57
C TYR A 20 7.61 -5.17 -9.68
N THR A 21 6.98 -5.90 -10.59
CA THR A 21 7.22 -7.35 -10.78
C THR A 21 8.53 -7.70 -11.49
N ASP A 22 9.39 -6.72 -11.80
CA ASP A 22 10.74 -7.00 -12.30
C ASP A 22 11.60 -7.47 -11.12
N ASN A 23 12.26 -8.63 -11.23
CA ASN A 23 13.16 -9.19 -10.19
C ASN A 23 14.33 -8.27 -9.80
N ASN A 24 14.49 -7.13 -10.46
CA ASN A 24 15.46 -6.09 -10.09
C ASN A 24 14.86 -4.99 -9.18
N PHE A 25 13.57 -5.04 -8.87
CA PHE A 25 12.85 -4.00 -8.14
C PHE A 25 12.47 -4.44 -6.71
N HIS A 26 13.44 -4.42 -5.79
CA HIS A 26 13.22 -4.71 -4.36
C HIS A 26 13.09 -3.43 -3.54
N ARG A 27 11.91 -2.79 -3.56
CA ARG A 27 11.65 -1.59 -2.76
C ARG A 27 10.38 -1.73 -1.95
N ILE A 28 10.46 -1.28 -0.69
CA ILE A 28 9.29 -1.07 0.16
C ILE A 28 8.42 -0.02 -0.51
N SER A 29 7.15 -0.36 -0.71
CA SER A 29 6.27 0.44 -1.54
C SER A 29 4.89 0.59 -0.94
N TRP A 30 4.38 1.82 -0.96
CA TRP A 30 3.01 2.14 -0.63
C TRP A 30 2.01 1.47 -1.58
N ILE A 31 0.91 0.98 -0.99
CA ILE A 31 -0.34 0.69 -1.68
C ILE A 31 -1.40 1.64 -1.17
N GLY A 32 -2.43 1.92 -1.97
CA GLY A 32 -3.48 2.87 -1.57
C GLY A 32 -4.56 2.26 -0.70
N LEU A 33 -4.18 1.44 0.27
CA LEU A 33 -5.08 0.92 1.30
C LEU A 33 -4.90 1.75 2.57
N THR A 34 -6.00 2.11 3.23
CA THR A 34 -5.98 2.92 4.45
C THR A 34 -7.22 2.67 5.30
N ASP A 35 -7.11 2.81 6.62
CA ASP A 35 -8.23 2.83 7.56
C ASP A 35 -8.33 4.16 8.32
N ARG A 36 -7.68 5.22 7.80
CA ARG A 36 -7.61 6.57 8.42
C ARG A 36 -8.97 7.21 8.70
N GLU A 37 -10.01 6.83 7.97
CA GLU A 37 -11.38 7.32 8.21
C GLU A 37 -12.01 6.68 9.44
N THR A 38 -11.86 5.35 9.58
CA THR A 38 -12.43 4.55 10.66
C THR A 38 -11.47 3.38 10.94
N LYS A 39 -10.81 3.38 12.10
CA LYS A 39 -9.85 2.35 12.48
C LYS A 39 -10.45 0.95 12.35
N GLY A 40 -9.74 0.05 11.66
CA GLY A 40 -10.19 -1.32 11.39
C GLY A 40 -11.10 -1.47 10.16
N GLU A 41 -11.58 -0.37 9.56
CA GLU A 41 -12.32 -0.39 8.29
C GLU A 41 -11.41 0.00 7.12
N TRP A 42 -10.66 -0.98 6.61
CA TRP A 42 -9.75 -0.77 5.49
C TRP A 42 -10.49 -0.50 4.17
N LYS A 43 -10.16 0.63 3.54
CA LYS A 43 -10.67 1.04 2.23
C LYS A 43 -9.52 1.38 1.30
N TRP A 44 -9.72 1.08 0.03
CA TRP A 44 -8.88 1.62 -1.02
C TRP A 44 -9.15 3.12 -1.17
N VAL A 45 -8.17 3.87 -1.66
CA VAL A 45 -8.23 5.30 -1.97
C VAL A 45 -9.30 5.69 -3.01
N ASP A 46 -9.93 4.73 -3.68
CA ASP A 46 -11.12 4.96 -4.52
C ASP A 46 -12.45 4.82 -3.74
N GLY A 47 -12.38 4.51 -2.45
CA GLY A 47 -13.50 4.31 -1.54
C GLY A 47 -14.01 2.86 -1.46
N THR A 48 -13.47 1.94 -2.26
CA THR A 48 -13.92 0.54 -2.24
C THR A 48 -13.42 -0.17 -0.97
N PRO A 49 -14.25 -0.99 -0.30
CA PRO A 49 -13.84 -1.71 0.91
C PRO A 49 -12.88 -2.85 0.59
N LEU A 50 -11.98 -3.16 1.54
CA LEU A 50 -11.13 -4.34 1.44
C LEU A 50 -11.94 -5.63 1.53
N THR A 51 -11.80 -6.51 0.53
CA THR A 51 -12.46 -7.82 0.50
C THR A 51 -11.52 -9.00 0.67
N LYS A 52 -10.23 -8.81 0.37
CA LYS A 52 -9.16 -9.79 0.55
C LYS A 52 -7.89 -9.07 0.95
N SER A 53 -7.22 -9.57 1.98
CA SER A 53 -5.95 -9.04 2.46
C SER A 53 -4.78 -9.95 2.14
N TYR A 54 -3.59 -9.36 2.20
CA TYR A 54 -2.30 -10.02 2.09
C TYR A 54 -1.37 -9.54 3.20
N TRP A 55 -1.94 -9.38 4.40
CA TRP A 55 -1.21 -8.99 5.61
C TRP A 55 -0.07 -9.94 5.90
N GLY A 56 1.07 -9.37 6.30
CA GLY A 56 2.15 -10.10 6.91
C GLY A 56 1.70 -10.78 8.20
N SER A 57 2.47 -11.76 8.66
CA SER A 57 2.17 -12.44 9.91
C SER A 57 2.19 -11.46 11.07
N GLY A 58 1.06 -11.33 11.76
CA GLY A 58 0.90 -10.41 12.88
C GLY A 58 0.36 -9.03 12.51
N GLU A 59 0.18 -8.73 11.22
CA GLU A 59 -0.32 -7.44 10.74
C GLU A 59 -1.85 -7.46 10.47
N PRO A 60 -2.53 -6.30 10.52
CA PRO A 60 -2.03 -5.01 10.99
C PRO A 60 -1.91 -4.93 12.52
N ASN A 61 -0.94 -4.20 13.06
CA ASN A 61 -0.63 -4.25 14.50
C ASN A 61 -0.48 -2.91 15.25
N ASP A 62 -0.53 -1.75 14.58
CA ASP A 62 -0.27 -0.45 15.22
C ASP A 62 0.98 -0.50 16.13
N TYR A 63 2.13 -0.87 15.55
CA TYR A 63 3.33 -1.26 16.29
C TYR A 63 3.71 -0.23 17.36
N GLU A 64 3.91 -0.70 18.59
CA GLU A 64 4.22 0.14 19.78
C GLU A 64 3.15 1.21 20.10
N GLY A 65 1.90 1.01 19.68
CA GLY A 65 0.80 1.96 19.91
C GLY A 65 0.87 3.20 19.02
N LYS A 66 1.57 3.10 17.88
CA LYS A 66 1.57 4.14 16.85
C LYS A 66 0.21 4.19 16.14
N THR A 67 0.00 5.26 15.39
CA THR A 67 -1.14 5.37 14.47
C THR A 67 -0.67 4.96 13.08
N GLU A 68 -0.95 3.71 12.72
CA GLU A 68 -0.49 3.08 11.48
C GLU A 68 -1.70 2.89 10.55
N ASP A 69 -2.02 3.94 9.79
CA ASP A 69 -3.23 3.98 8.96
C ASP A 69 -2.94 3.84 7.45
N CYS A 70 -1.69 3.59 7.08
CA CYS A 70 -1.25 3.43 5.69
C CYS A 70 -0.55 2.08 5.50
N VAL A 71 -0.59 1.54 4.29
CA VAL A 71 -0.12 0.17 4.03
C VAL A 71 1.01 0.15 3.03
N GLU A 72 2.10 -0.52 3.40
CA GLU A 72 3.21 -0.84 2.52
C GLU A 72 3.26 -2.31 2.16
N ILE A 73 3.85 -2.64 1.02
CA ILE A 73 4.42 -3.96 0.77
C ILE A 73 5.86 -3.94 1.28
N LYS A 74 6.12 -4.71 2.33
CA LYS A 74 7.40 -4.72 3.05
C LYS A 74 8.42 -5.66 2.41
N PHE A 75 7.96 -6.82 1.95
CA PHE A 75 8.80 -7.86 1.36
C PHE A 75 8.31 -8.20 -0.05
N HIS A 76 9.08 -7.81 -1.06
CA HIS A 76 8.73 -7.98 -2.47
C HIS A 76 8.50 -9.45 -2.84
N ASP A 77 9.32 -10.35 -2.30
CA ASP A 77 9.33 -11.77 -2.67
C ASP A 77 8.29 -12.62 -1.93
N GLU A 78 7.47 -11.99 -1.09
CA GLU A 78 6.45 -12.65 -0.27
C GLU A 78 5.04 -12.18 -0.64
N GLU A 79 4.13 -13.13 -0.88
CA GLU A 79 2.73 -12.81 -1.21
C GLU A 79 2.01 -12.11 -0.05
N ASN A 80 2.27 -12.56 1.19
CA ASN A 80 1.67 -12.03 2.41
C ASN A 80 2.65 -11.09 3.12
N SER A 81 2.78 -9.87 2.60
CA SER A 81 3.84 -8.93 2.98
C SER A 81 3.34 -7.52 3.28
N TRP A 82 2.01 -7.33 3.39
CA TRP A 82 1.45 -6.04 3.75
C TRP A 82 1.70 -5.73 5.22
N ASN A 83 2.06 -4.48 5.49
CA ASN A 83 2.35 -3.95 6.81
C ASN A 83 1.64 -2.61 6.96
N ASP A 84 0.89 -2.40 8.04
CA ASP A 84 0.48 -1.06 8.42
C ASP A 84 1.68 -0.31 8.99
N ILE A 85 1.75 0.99 8.71
CA ILE A 85 2.87 1.84 9.12
C ILE A 85 2.38 3.31 9.15
N PRO A 86 3.03 4.23 9.89
CA PRO A 86 2.60 5.61 9.92
C PRO A 86 2.66 6.22 8.51
N CYS A 87 1.59 6.89 8.11
CA CYS A 87 1.48 7.52 6.79
C CYS A 87 2.55 8.58 6.48
N GLY A 88 3.30 9.04 7.50
CA GLY A 88 4.38 10.01 7.35
C GLY A 88 5.71 9.41 6.87
N ASP A 89 5.81 8.08 6.81
CA ASP A 89 7.03 7.40 6.39
C ASP A 89 7.31 7.57 4.88
N GLN A 90 8.55 7.38 4.48
CA GLN A 90 8.99 7.58 3.10
C GLN A 90 9.13 6.25 2.37
N ASN A 91 8.15 5.91 1.55
CA ASN A 91 8.19 4.75 0.66
C ASN A 91 7.87 5.10 -0.80
N PHE A 92 8.17 4.19 -1.72
CA PHE A 92 7.86 4.35 -3.13
C PHE A 92 6.39 4.08 -3.42
N TRP A 93 5.78 4.78 -4.36
CA TRP A 93 4.37 4.57 -4.68
C TRP A 93 4.18 3.54 -5.79
N ILE A 94 3.34 2.52 -5.57
CA ILE A 94 2.79 1.72 -6.66
C ILE A 94 1.52 2.40 -7.18
N CYS A 95 1.51 2.72 -8.47
CA CYS A 95 0.37 3.34 -9.14
C CYS A 95 -0.42 2.33 -9.98
N GLU A 96 -1.75 2.45 -9.95
CA GLU A 96 -2.65 1.83 -10.92
C GLU A 96 -2.82 2.73 -12.16
N LYS A 97 -2.91 2.11 -13.34
CA LYS A 97 -3.28 2.77 -14.59
C LYS A 97 -4.42 2.00 -15.25
N THR A 98 -5.49 2.69 -15.59
CA THR A 98 -6.54 2.12 -16.44
C THR A 98 -6.00 1.91 -17.85
N VAL A 99 -6.14 0.70 -18.37
CA VAL A 99 -5.88 0.43 -19.78
C VAL A 99 -7.15 0.80 -20.52
N ALA A 100 -7.09 1.86 -21.33
CA ALA A 100 -8.14 2.13 -22.31
C ALA A 100 -8.07 1.04 -23.38
N LEU A 101 -9.19 0.35 -23.61
CA LEU A 101 -9.34 -0.62 -24.70
C LEU A 101 -9.51 0.11 -26.04
#